data_AF-A0A812XX07-F1
#
_entry.id   AF-A0A812XX07-F1
#
_cell.length_a   1.000
_cell.length_b   1.000
_cell.length_c   1.000
_cell.angle_alpha   90.00
_cell.angle_beta   90.00
_cell.angle_gamma   90.00
#
_symmetry.space_group_name_H-M   'P 1'
#
loop_
_entity.id
_entity.type
_entity.pdbx_description
1 polymer ?
#
loop_
_entity_poly.entity_id
_entity_poly.type
_entity_poly.pdbx_seq_one_letter_code
_entity_poly.pdbx_strand_id
1 'polypeptide(L)'
;MPGVASDARFFEVPVKNATVGWFGPLAFIELLGVSQSIDSFDIRSISSPCMQLLEVCYPETHMAWGWSANPDWTTRASRTDVVFSDSWGWGWGGDATKDVPFEIRFDFGGLISQAEWIKFMALFYNEEAQAEHIFEQVKADYNALKAIGDQLRIDASTEYNGAQPKVMFVSQGVVFNEVTNHVMNPVYMTELIAGAGAQVVPLPTVTPTGCRFTEDTDAARTMSCESPAGDAAFIALRLGNRRLLSASLRPSKLPRFRHDLQRHPRSGSGSGAKPAEHLPPRWAGQ
;
A
#
# COMPACT_ATOMS: atom_id res chain seq x y z
N MET A 1 32.94 -11.22 -13.57
CA MET A 1 33.64 -10.55 -12.46
C MET A 1 34.01 -11.62 -11.43
N PRO A 2 35.26 -11.73 -10.99
CA PRO A 2 35.62 -12.71 -9.96
C PRO A 2 34.77 -12.49 -8.69
N GLY A 3 34.11 -13.54 -8.19
CA GLY A 3 33.30 -13.47 -6.97
C GLY A 3 31.82 -13.09 -7.16
N VAL A 4 31.36 -12.82 -8.38
CA VAL A 4 29.93 -12.61 -8.66
C VAL A 4 29.26 -13.95 -8.99
N ALA A 5 28.10 -14.20 -8.38
CA ALA A 5 27.32 -15.41 -8.63
C ALA A 5 26.93 -15.54 -10.11
N SER A 6 26.88 -16.76 -10.63
CA SER A 6 26.60 -17.00 -12.05
C SER A 6 25.19 -16.61 -12.48
N ASP A 7 24.27 -16.48 -11.51
CA ASP A 7 22.89 -16.06 -11.64
C ASP A 7 22.66 -14.59 -11.20
N ALA A 8 23.73 -13.83 -10.95
CA ALA A 8 23.62 -12.43 -10.61
C ALA A 8 22.98 -11.62 -11.74
N ARG A 9 22.10 -10.69 -11.36
CA ARG A 9 21.42 -9.76 -12.26
C ARG A 9 22.07 -8.39 -12.16
N PHE A 10 22.05 -7.66 -13.27
CA PHE A 10 22.68 -6.35 -13.38
C PHE A 10 21.66 -5.34 -13.87
N PHE A 11 21.60 -4.20 -13.21
CA PHE A 11 20.70 -3.09 -13.52
C PHE A 11 21.52 -1.81 -13.66
N GLU A 12 21.13 -0.96 -14.60
CA GLU A 12 21.61 0.43 -14.62
C GLU A 12 20.84 1.21 -13.55
N VAL A 13 21.58 1.92 -12.70
CA VAL A 13 21.01 2.77 -11.65
C VAL A 13 21.40 4.23 -11.96
N PRO A 14 20.45 5.18 -11.97
CA PRO A 14 19.02 4.99 -11.70
C PRO A 14 18.28 4.30 -12.86
N VAL A 15 17.31 3.46 -12.52
CA VAL A 15 16.34 2.89 -13.46
C VAL A 15 15.56 4.01 -14.12
N LYS A 16 15.45 3.96 -15.45
CA LYS A 16 14.75 4.97 -16.26
C LYS A 16 13.41 4.47 -16.77
N ASN A 17 13.30 3.16 -16.96
CA ASN A 17 12.13 2.53 -17.54
C ASN A 17 11.76 1.25 -16.75
N ALA A 18 10.69 1.31 -15.96
CA ALA A 18 10.21 0.23 -15.12
C ALA A 18 8.80 -0.22 -15.56
N THR A 19 8.62 -1.54 -15.60
CA THR A 19 7.28 -2.15 -15.64
C THR A 19 6.89 -2.60 -14.23
N VAL A 20 5.66 -2.30 -13.82
CA VAL A 20 5.15 -2.65 -12.49
C VAL A 20 4.05 -3.71 -12.62
N GLY A 21 4.43 -4.95 -12.31
CA GLY A 21 3.63 -6.19 -12.43
C GLY A 21 2.45 -6.30 -11.50
N TRP A 22 2.52 -5.62 -10.36
CA TRP A 22 1.49 -5.62 -9.35
C TRP A 22 1.59 -4.35 -8.50
N PHE A 23 0.58 -4.08 -7.67
CA PHE A 23 0.43 -2.79 -6.99
C PHE A 23 1.43 -2.54 -5.84
N GLY A 24 2.09 -3.57 -5.30
CA GLY A 24 3.02 -3.42 -4.17
C GLY A 24 4.14 -2.40 -4.40
N PRO A 25 4.97 -2.57 -5.46
CA PRO A 25 6.05 -1.64 -5.83
C PRO A 25 5.61 -0.20 -6.04
N LEU A 26 4.41 0.01 -6.56
CA LEU A 26 3.95 1.30 -7.06
C LEU A 26 3.95 2.39 -5.96
N ALA A 27 3.45 2.05 -4.77
CA ALA A 27 3.41 3.00 -3.66
C ALA A 27 4.80 3.50 -3.27
N PHE A 28 5.83 2.64 -3.38
CA PHE A 28 7.21 2.99 -3.07
C PHE A 28 7.85 3.87 -4.14
N ILE A 29 7.59 3.56 -5.42
CA ILE A 29 8.02 4.41 -6.55
C ILE A 29 7.41 5.82 -6.41
N GLU A 30 6.15 5.91 -5.99
CA GLU A 30 5.49 7.18 -5.74
C GLU A 30 6.09 7.93 -4.55
N LEU A 31 6.31 7.26 -3.42
CA LEU A 31 6.91 7.87 -2.22
C LEU A 31 8.33 8.39 -2.47
N LEU A 32 9.11 7.69 -3.30
CA LEU A 32 10.43 8.14 -3.74
C LEU A 32 10.37 9.29 -4.75
N GLY A 33 9.19 9.60 -5.31
CA GLY A 33 9.04 10.67 -6.29
C GLY A 33 9.63 10.33 -7.65
N VAL A 34 9.70 9.04 -8.00
CA VAL A 34 10.28 8.52 -9.25
C VAL A 34 9.24 7.89 -10.19
N SER A 35 7.97 8.28 -10.04
CA SER A 35 6.83 7.80 -10.84
C SER A 35 6.99 7.98 -12.36
N GLN A 36 7.79 8.96 -12.80
CA GLN A 36 8.12 9.18 -14.21
C GLN A 36 8.91 8.04 -14.85
N SER A 37 9.49 7.14 -14.04
CA SER A 37 10.19 5.96 -14.55
C SER A 37 9.23 4.83 -14.97
N ILE A 38 7.94 4.93 -14.65
CA ILE A 38 6.96 3.88 -14.94
C ILE A 38 6.52 3.96 -16.40
N ASP A 39 6.81 2.92 -17.18
CA ASP A 39 6.29 2.76 -18.55
C ASP A 39 4.92 2.07 -18.56
N SER A 40 4.73 1.08 -17.68
CA SER A 40 3.52 0.26 -17.67
C SER A 40 3.14 -0.24 -16.29
N PHE A 41 1.85 -0.17 -15.99
CA PHE A 41 1.24 -0.70 -14.76
C PHE A 41 -0.26 -0.93 -14.92
N ASP A 42 -0.86 -1.72 -14.02
CA ASP A 42 -2.32 -1.91 -13.94
C ASP A 42 -2.95 -0.91 -12.97
N ILE A 43 -3.79 0.01 -13.48
CA ILE A 43 -4.37 1.10 -12.69
C ILE A 43 -5.55 0.69 -11.82
N ARG A 44 -6.19 -0.45 -12.10
CA ARG A 44 -7.52 -0.78 -11.57
C ARG A 44 -7.57 -0.88 -10.04
N SER A 45 -6.42 -1.05 -9.41
CA SER A 45 -6.28 -1.19 -7.95
C SER A 45 -5.57 -0.01 -7.28
N ILE A 46 -5.43 1.13 -7.97
CA ILE A 46 -4.71 2.29 -7.44
C ILE A 46 -5.67 3.34 -6.88
N SER A 47 -5.40 3.76 -5.65
CA SER A 47 -6.12 4.82 -4.96
C SER A 47 -5.38 6.16 -4.93
N SER A 48 -4.10 6.20 -5.36
CA SER A 48 -3.36 7.46 -5.45
C SER A 48 -3.98 8.38 -6.49
N PRO A 49 -4.37 9.62 -6.12
CA PRO A 49 -4.84 10.61 -7.08
C PRO A 49 -3.79 10.97 -8.14
N CYS A 50 -2.51 10.97 -7.77
CA CYS A 50 -1.42 11.28 -8.69
C CYS A 50 -1.27 10.20 -9.77
N MET A 51 -1.38 8.93 -9.39
CA MET A 51 -1.33 7.82 -10.33
C MET A 51 -2.59 7.72 -11.18
N GLN A 52 -3.77 8.00 -10.61
CA GLN A 52 -5.01 8.11 -11.39
C GLN A 52 -4.93 9.24 -12.42
N LEU A 53 -4.30 10.37 -12.08
CA LEU A 53 -4.04 11.45 -13.03
C LEU A 53 -3.03 11.05 -14.11
N LEU A 54 -2.05 10.21 -13.77
CA LEU A 54 -1.07 9.71 -14.75
C LEU A 54 -1.75 8.94 -15.89
N GLU A 55 -2.78 8.13 -15.62
CA GLU A 55 -3.58 7.47 -16.66
C GLU A 55 -4.33 8.47 -17.55
N VAL A 56 -4.83 9.56 -16.98
CA VAL A 56 -5.51 10.60 -17.77
C VAL A 56 -4.52 11.32 -18.70
N CYS A 57 -3.30 11.57 -18.22
CA CYS A 57 -2.26 12.26 -18.99
C CYS A 57 -1.53 11.34 -19.99
N TYR A 58 -1.37 10.07 -19.65
CA TYR A 58 -0.61 9.06 -20.38
C TYR A 58 -1.39 7.73 -20.36
N PRO A 59 -2.53 7.65 -21.05
CA PRO A 59 -3.39 6.47 -21.04
C PRO A 59 -2.69 5.22 -21.56
N GLU A 60 -1.63 5.39 -22.36
CA GLU A 60 -0.78 4.30 -22.79
C GLU A 60 -0.12 3.58 -21.61
N THR A 61 0.17 4.22 -20.48
CA THR A 61 0.82 3.57 -19.32
C THR A 61 -0.06 2.50 -18.65
N HIS A 62 -1.37 2.54 -18.88
CA HIS A 62 -2.29 1.53 -18.39
C HIS A 62 -2.16 0.22 -19.17
N MET A 63 -2.00 -0.88 -18.44
CA MET A 63 -2.03 -2.23 -18.98
C MET A 63 -3.34 -2.93 -18.65
N ALA A 64 -4.02 -3.41 -19.69
CA ALA A 64 -5.18 -4.27 -19.57
C ALA A 64 -4.83 -5.62 -18.91
N TRP A 65 -5.79 -6.19 -18.21
CA TRP A 65 -5.63 -7.47 -17.51
C TRP A 65 -5.15 -8.58 -18.45
N GLY A 66 -4.31 -9.47 -17.94
CA GLY A 66 -3.85 -10.67 -18.66
C GLY A 66 -2.36 -10.96 -18.48
N TRP A 67 -1.59 -10.05 -17.86
CA TRP A 67 -0.17 -10.22 -17.49
C TRP A 67 0.65 -11.01 -18.53
N SER A 68 1.31 -12.10 -18.15
CA SER A 68 2.15 -12.93 -19.01
C SER A 68 1.39 -13.61 -20.16
N ALA A 69 0.06 -13.71 -20.11
CA ALA A 69 -0.78 -14.16 -21.21
C ALA A 69 -1.18 -13.02 -22.17
N ASN A 70 -0.96 -11.76 -21.78
CA ASN A 70 -1.18 -10.59 -22.62
C ASN A 70 0.10 -10.30 -23.44
N PRO A 71 0.07 -10.40 -24.79
CA PRO A 71 1.24 -10.12 -25.61
C PRO A 71 1.73 -8.67 -25.51
N ASP A 72 0.84 -7.72 -25.19
CA ASP A 72 1.23 -6.32 -24.99
C ASP A 72 2.07 -6.16 -23.71
N TRP A 73 1.75 -6.92 -22.67
CA TRP A 73 2.51 -6.93 -21.41
C TRP A 73 3.93 -7.42 -21.63
N THR A 74 4.09 -8.61 -22.22
CA THR A 74 5.40 -9.20 -22.47
C THR A 74 6.22 -8.35 -23.45
N THR A 75 5.56 -7.76 -24.45
CA THR A 75 6.22 -6.82 -25.38
C THR A 75 6.77 -5.60 -24.66
N ARG A 76 6.02 -4.99 -23.75
CA ARG A 76 6.49 -3.82 -22.99
C ARG A 76 7.55 -4.17 -21.96
N ALA A 77 7.28 -5.20 -21.16
CA ALA A 77 8.23 -5.70 -20.16
C ALA A 77 9.58 -6.10 -20.79
N SER A 78 9.60 -6.60 -22.05
CA SER A 78 10.85 -6.89 -22.75
C SER A 78 11.71 -5.64 -23.05
N ARG A 79 11.09 -4.46 -23.13
CA ARG A 79 11.72 -3.17 -23.48
C ARG A 79 12.12 -2.33 -22.27
N THR A 80 11.69 -2.71 -21.08
CA THR A 80 12.02 -2.00 -19.84
C THR A 80 13.35 -2.46 -19.26
N ASP A 81 13.89 -1.65 -18.35
CA ASP A 81 15.16 -1.91 -17.66
C ASP A 81 14.96 -2.90 -16.49
N VAL A 82 13.77 -2.85 -15.88
CA VAL A 82 13.37 -3.71 -14.76
C VAL A 82 11.86 -3.99 -14.81
N VAL A 83 11.49 -5.18 -14.35
CA VAL A 83 10.09 -5.57 -14.16
C VAL A 83 9.91 -5.93 -12.68
N PHE A 84 9.16 -5.12 -11.93
CA PHE A 84 8.84 -5.45 -10.54
C PHE A 84 7.64 -6.39 -10.49
N SER A 85 7.84 -7.61 -10.04
CA SER A 85 6.85 -8.68 -10.04
C SER A 85 6.69 -9.30 -8.65
N ASP A 86 6.07 -10.48 -8.58
CA ASP A 86 6.08 -11.33 -7.39
C ASP A 86 6.57 -12.75 -7.70
N SER A 87 6.80 -13.52 -6.63
CA SER A 87 7.27 -14.89 -6.64
C SER A 87 6.24 -15.89 -7.17
N TRP A 88 4.98 -15.47 -7.34
CA TRP A 88 3.89 -16.31 -7.83
C TRP A 88 3.69 -16.23 -9.34
N GLY A 89 4.51 -15.45 -10.04
CA GLY A 89 4.38 -15.29 -11.49
C GLY A 89 3.49 -14.13 -11.90
N TRP A 90 2.94 -13.36 -10.95
CA TRP A 90 2.10 -12.21 -11.31
C TRP A 90 2.96 -11.08 -11.84
N GLY A 91 2.58 -10.61 -13.03
CA GLY A 91 3.31 -9.54 -13.71
C GLY A 91 4.73 -9.94 -14.14
N TRP A 92 5.01 -11.21 -14.39
CA TRP A 92 6.30 -11.60 -14.98
C TRP A 92 6.45 -11.06 -16.40
N GLY A 93 7.60 -10.45 -16.68
CA GLY A 93 7.96 -9.93 -18.00
C GLY A 93 8.39 -11.01 -18.99
N GLY A 94 8.72 -12.21 -18.49
CA GLY A 94 9.17 -13.34 -19.29
C GLY A 94 10.69 -13.38 -19.52
N ASP A 95 11.42 -12.43 -18.93
CA ASP A 95 12.88 -12.38 -18.90
C ASP A 95 13.33 -12.35 -17.44
N ALA A 96 13.72 -13.53 -16.94
CA ALA A 96 14.16 -13.71 -15.56
C ALA A 96 15.39 -12.86 -15.18
N THR A 97 16.10 -12.26 -16.14
CA THR A 97 17.21 -11.34 -15.86
C THR A 97 16.73 -9.95 -15.42
N LYS A 98 15.50 -9.57 -15.76
CA LYS A 98 14.89 -8.26 -15.46
C LYS A 98 13.79 -8.32 -14.39
N ASP A 99 13.18 -9.49 -14.22
CA ASP A 99 12.08 -9.72 -13.28
C ASP A 99 12.59 -9.68 -11.82
N VAL A 100 12.37 -8.58 -11.10
CA VAL A 100 12.71 -8.42 -9.68
C VAL A 100 11.47 -8.73 -8.82
N PRO A 101 11.50 -9.83 -8.05
CA PRO A 101 10.42 -10.13 -7.11
C PRO A 101 10.40 -9.08 -6.00
N PHE A 102 9.27 -8.43 -5.82
CA PHE A 102 9.02 -7.48 -4.74
C PHE A 102 7.99 -8.12 -3.81
N GLU A 103 8.41 -8.62 -2.66
CA GLU A 103 7.64 -9.58 -1.84
C GLU A 103 7.05 -8.94 -0.57
N ILE A 104 6.68 -7.65 -0.61
CA ILE A 104 6.18 -6.95 0.59
C ILE A 104 4.99 -7.64 1.27
N ARG A 105 4.14 -8.33 0.51
CA ARG A 105 3.00 -9.08 1.07
C ARG A 105 3.45 -10.22 2.00
N PHE A 106 4.66 -10.75 1.81
CA PHE A 106 5.22 -11.82 2.61
C PHE A 106 6.18 -11.33 3.69
N ASP A 107 6.26 -10.01 3.90
CA ASP A 107 6.97 -9.49 5.05
C ASP A 107 6.09 -9.57 6.30
N PHE A 108 6.46 -10.53 7.15
CA PHE A 108 5.76 -10.86 8.38
C PHE A 108 6.34 -10.14 9.61
N GLY A 109 7.33 -9.27 9.41
CA GLY A 109 7.91 -8.48 10.49
C GLY A 109 7.03 -7.34 10.99
N GLY A 110 5.75 -7.30 10.60
CA GLY A 110 4.79 -6.29 11.02
C GLY A 110 4.77 -5.03 10.13
N LEU A 111 4.06 -4.00 10.58
CA LEU A 111 3.82 -2.79 9.79
C LEU A 111 5.09 -2.01 9.45
N ILE A 112 6.05 -1.96 10.38
CA ILE A 112 7.32 -1.24 10.17
C ILE A 112 8.23 -1.99 9.19
N SER A 113 8.26 -3.32 9.24
CA SER A 113 9.08 -4.12 8.31
C SER A 113 8.58 -3.94 6.88
N GLN A 114 7.25 -3.94 6.67
CA GLN A 114 6.67 -3.60 5.37
C GLN A 114 7.07 -2.20 4.89
N ALA A 115 7.12 -1.20 5.78
CA ALA A 115 7.57 0.15 5.41
C ALA A 115 9.06 0.20 5.01
N GLU A 116 9.89 -0.70 5.53
CA GLU A 116 11.33 -0.76 5.23
C GLU A 116 11.63 -1.17 3.77
N TRP A 117 10.67 -1.79 3.08
CA TRP A 117 10.79 -2.11 1.64
C TRP A 117 11.06 -0.89 0.75
N ILE A 118 10.80 0.33 1.23
CA ILE A 118 11.22 1.54 0.53
C ILE A 118 12.74 1.59 0.31
N LYS A 119 13.53 1.06 1.25
CA LYS A 119 14.99 1.00 1.14
C LYS A 119 15.43 0.03 0.05
N PHE A 120 14.72 -1.09 -0.10
CA PHE A 120 14.97 -2.02 -1.20
C PHE A 120 14.65 -1.38 -2.56
N MET A 121 13.50 -0.71 -2.67
CA MET A 121 13.12 0.01 -3.90
C MET A 121 14.16 1.09 -4.27
N ALA A 122 14.68 1.80 -3.28
CA ALA A 122 15.61 2.91 -3.50
C ALA A 122 16.95 2.51 -4.12
N LEU A 123 17.38 1.25 -3.95
CA LEU A 123 18.59 0.72 -4.60
C LEU A 123 18.53 0.83 -6.12
N PHE A 124 17.33 0.75 -6.71
CA PHE A 124 17.14 0.85 -8.16
C PHE A 124 17.19 2.29 -8.68
N TYR A 125 17.07 3.28 -7.80
CA TYR A 125 16.94 4.68 -8.17
C TYR A 125 18.05 5.58 -7.61
N ASN A 126 19.00 5.04 -6.83
CA ASN A 126 20.00 5.81 -6.09
C ASN A 126 19.35 6.87 -5.18
N GLU A 127 18.29 6.45 -4.47
CA GLU A 127 17.49 7.28 -3.58
C GLU A 127 17.56 6.81 -2.11
N GLU A 128 18.64 6.13 -1.71
CA GLU A 128 18.77 5.51 -0.38
C GLU A 128 18.67 6.53 0.75
N ALA A 129 19.24 7.72 0.56
CA ALA A 129 19.14 8.81 1.53
C ALA A 129 17.69 9.31 1.69
N GLN A 130 16.94 9.41 0.59
CA GLN A 130 15.53 9.79 0.62
C GLN A 130 14.67 8.68 1.24
N ALA A 131 14.95 7.42 0.92
CA ALA A 131 14.26 6.27 1.50
C ALA A 131 14.46 6.18 3.02
N GLU A 132 15.68 6.39 3.50
CA GLU A 132 15.96 6.42 4.95
C GLU A 132 15.19 7.56 5.62
N HIS A 133 15.16 8.75 5.00
CA HIS A 133 14.39 9.88 5.50
C HIS A 133 12.88 9.56 5.60
N ILE A 134 12.29 9.02 4.54
CA ILE A 134 10.87 8.64 4.51
C ILE A 134 10.58 7.54 5.53
N PHE A 135 11.44 6.52 5.61
CA PHE A 135 11.26 5.42 6.57
C PHE A 135 11.26 5.93 8.02
N GLU A 136 12.20 6.79 8.40
CA GLU A 136 12.23 7.34 9.75
C GLU A 136 11.03 8.27 10.03
N GLN A 137 10.50 8.98 9.02
CA GLN A 137 9.22 9.70 9.14
C GLN A 137 8.05 8.75 9.39
N VAL A 138 7.89 7.71 8.57
CA VAL A 138 6.81 6.72 8.72
C VAL A 138 6.88 6.05 10.09
N LYS A 139 8.07 5.69 10.54
CA LYS A 139 8.30 5.10 11.87
C LYS A 139 7.98 6.07 13.00
N ALA A 140 8.35 7.34 12.88
CA ALA A 140 8.00 8.37 13.85
C ALA A 140 6.48 8.57 13.94
N ASP A 141 5.81 8.68 12.79
CA ASP A 141 4.35 8.84 12.71
C ASP A 141 3.62 7.62 13.27
N TYR A 142 4.07 6.41 12.93
CA TYR A 142 3.55 5.18 13.49
C TYR A 142 3.67 5.15 15.02
N ASN A 143 4.84 5.47 15.56
CA ASN A 143 5.08 5.49 17.00
C ASN A 143 4.22 6.56 17.71
N ALA A 144 4.02 7.72 17.08
CA ALA A 144 3.15 8.77 17.61
C ALA A 144 1.69 8.31 17.66
N LEU A 145 1.19 7.68 16.60
CA LEU A 145 -0.17 7.13 16.57
C LEU A 145 -0.35 5.99 17.56
N LYS A 146 0.65 5.11 17.68
CA LYS A 146 0.64 4.03 18.66
C LYS A 146 0.57 4.56 20.10
N ALA A 147 1.32 5.63 20.41
CA ALA A 147 1.25 6.26 21.72
C ALA A 147 -0.15 6.81 22.05
N ILE A 148 -0.87 7.32 21.06
CA ILE A 148 -2.29 7.71 21.22
C ILE A 148 -3.14 6.47 21.55
N GLY A 149 -2.96 5.36 20.85
CA GLY A 149 -3.66 4.10 21.13
C GLY A 149 -3.37 3.56 22.55
N ASP A 150 -2.10 3.63 22.98
CA ASP A 150 -1.69 3.24 24.34
C ASP A 150 -2.41 4.09 25.40
N GLN A 151 -2.57 5.39 25.16
CA GLN A 151 -3.31 6.30 26.05
C GLN A 151 -4.82 5.99 26.08
N LEU A 152 -5.43 5.74 24.92
CA LEU A 152 -6.86 5.39 24.84
C LEU A 152 -7.18 4.11 25.61
N ARG A 153 -6.22 3.20 25.71
CA ARG A 153 -6.35 1.90 26.37
C ARG A 153 -6.65 1.98 27.87
N ILE A 154 -6.30 3.10 28.51
CA ILE A 154 -6.50 3.34 29.95
C ILE A 154 -7.45 4.50 30.22
N ASP A 155 -7.93 5.18 29.17
CA ASP A 155 -8.77 6.36 29.30
C ASP A 155 -10.23 5.99 29.55
N ALA A 156 -10.65 6.17 30.80
CA ALA A 156 -12.02 5.94 31.25
C ALA A 156 -13.03 6.96 30.66
N SER A 157 -12.58 8.05 30.03
CA SER A 157 -13.46 9.03 29.39
C SER A 157 -13.90 8.63 27.97
N THR A 158 -13.32 7.56 27.41
CA THR A 158 -13.74 7.01 26.12
C THR A 158 -15.15 6.44 26.16
N GLU A 159 -15.77 6.23 24.98
CA GLU A 159 -17.07 5.55 24.87
C GLU A 159 -17.07 4.12 25.42
N TYR A 160 -15.88 3.55 25.63
CA TYR A 160 -15.67 2.22 26.19
C TYR A 160 -15.36 2.23 27.69
N ASN A 161 -15.36 3.39 28.36
CA ASN A 161 -15.07 3.54 29.79
C ASN A 161 -13.77 2.83 30.20
N GLY A 162 -12.71 2.99 29.40
CA GLY A 162 -11.40 2.36 29.62
C GLY A 162 -11.33 0.87 29.25
N ALA A 163 -12.41 0.28 28.73
CA ALA A 163 -12.35 -1.05 28.15
C ALA A 163 -11.78 -1.02 26.73
N GLN A 164 -11.02 -2.03 26.35
CA GLN A 164 -10.52 -2.16 24.98
C GLN A 164 -11.63 -2.66 24.06
N PRO A 165 -11.96 -1.95 22.97
CA PRO A 165 -12.88 -2.47 21.98
C PRO A 165 -12.27 -3.73 21.34
N LYS A 166 -13.09 -4.75 21.14
CA LYS A 166 -12.67 -5.94 20.38
C LYS A 166 -12.78 -5.64 18.90
N VAL A 167 -11.83 -6.01 18.06
CA VAL A 167 -11.85 -5.74 16.61
C VAL A 167 -11.44 -7.01 15.86
N MET A 168 -12.04 -7.20 14.68
CA MET A 168 -11.66 -8.25 13.75
C MET A 168 -11.68 -7.70 12.34
N PHE A 169 -10.76 -8.17 11.49
CA PHE A 169 -10.85 -7.92 10.06
C PHE A 169 -11.70 -8.99 9.41
N VAL A 170 -12.67 -8.54 8.63
CA VAL A 170 -13.54 -9.39 7.84
C VAL A 170 -13.42 -9.03 6.38
N SER A 171 -13.38 -10.04 5.52
CA SER A 171 -13.49 -9.86 4.08
C SER A 171 -14.47 -10.88 3.52
N GLN A 172 -14.95 -10.63 2.32
CA GLN A 172 -15.86 -11.52 1.62
C GLN A 172 -15.31 -11.76 0.21
N GLY A 173 -15.16 -13.03 -0.15
CA GLY A 173 -14.83 -13.48 -1.49
C GLY A 173 -16.04 -14.11 -2.16
N VAL A 174 -16.11 -14.00 -3.49
CA VAL A 174 -17.09 -14.73 -4.31
C VAL A 174 -16.35 -15.49 -5.38
N VAL A 175 -16.46 -16.82 -5.37
CA VAL A 175 -15.84 -17.71 -6.37
C VAL A 175 -16.92 -18.62 -6.91
N PHE A 176 -17.12 -18.66 -8.24
CA PHE A 176 -18.16 -19.46 -8.89
C PHE A 176 -19.59 -19.29 -8.29
N ASN A 177 -19.94 -18.07 -7.87
CA ASN A 177 -21.18 -17.72 -7.15
C ASN A 177 -21.29 -18.24 -5.71
N GLU A 178 -20.24 -18.82 -5.16
CA GLU A 178 -20.16 -19.20 -3.75
C GLU A 178 -19.54 -18.06 -2.95
N VAL A 179 -20.25 -17.63 -1.91
CA VAL A 179 -19.80 -16.57 -1.01
C VAL A 179 -18.98 -17.19 0.11
N THR A 180 -17.75 -16.72 0.30
CA THR A 180 -16.91 -17.10 1.44
C THR A 180 -16.64 -15.88 2.30
N ASN A 181 -16.95 -15.98 3.59
CA ASN A 181 -16.61 -14.95 4.57
C ASN A 181 -15.29 -15.32 5.25
N HIS A 182 -14.34 -14.39 5.29
CA HIS A 182 -13.05 -14.58 5.93
C HIS A 182 -12.96 -13.73 7.20
N VAL A 183 -12.37 -14.29 8.24
CA VAL A 183 -11.90 -13.57 9.43
C VAL A 183 -10.40 -13.72 9.49
N MET A 184 -9.70 -12.60 9.38
CA MET A 184 -8.26 -12.55 9.14
C MET A 184 -7.57 -11.96 10.37
N ASN A 185 -6.57 -12.68 10.89
CA ASN A 185 -5.70 -12.20 11.97
C ASN A 185 -4.21 -12.22 11.59
N PRO A 186 -3.79 -11.82 10.36
CA PRO A 186 -2.37 -11.74 10.03
C PRO A 186 -1.65 -10.74 10.94
N VAL A 187 -0.35 -10.95 11.14
CA VAL A 187 0.45 -10.22 12.15
C VAL A 187 0.25 -8.71 12.03
N TYR A 188 0.42 -8.15 10.83
CA TYR A 188 0.30 -6.69 10.60
C TYR A 188 -1.09 -6.13 10.93
N MET A 189 -2.17 -6.90 10.72
CA MET A 189 -3.53 -6.50 11.08
C MET A 189 -3.72 -6.52 12.60
N THR A 190 -3.19 -7.54 13.27
CA THR A 190 -3.27 -7.64 14.73
C THR A 190 -2.45 -6.57 15.44
N GLU A 191 -1.28 -6.22 14.90
CA GLU A 191 -0.48 -5.09 15.35
C GLU A 191 -1.21 -3.76 15.16
N LEU A 192 -1.90 -3.57 14.03
CA LEU A 192 -2.70 -2.37 13.79
C LEU A 192 -3.81 -2.22 14.83
N ILE A 193 -4.52 -3.32 15.13
CA ILE A 193 -5.58 -3.35 16.16
C ILE A 193 -4.98 -3.01 17.53
N ALA A 194 -3.90 -3.69 17.91
CA ALA A 194 -3.27 -3.47 19.21
C ALA A 194 -2.70 -2.05 19.36
N GLY A 195 -2.04 -1.55 18.31
CA GLY A 195 -1.48 -0.19 18.26
C GLY A 195 -2.54 0.90 18.29
N ALA A 196 -3.77 0.62 17.84
CA ALA A 196 -4.92 1.51 17.98
C ALA A 196 -5.59 1.46 19.37
N GLY A 197 -5.05 0.68 20.32
CA GLY A 197 -5.60 0.53 21.67
C GLY A 197 -6.76 -0.46 21.78
N ALA A 198 -6.94 -1.33 20.77
CA ALA A 198 -8.00 -2.33 20.71
C ALA A 198 -7.49 -3.75 20.99
N GLN A 199 -8.41 -4.70 21.17
CA GLN A 199 -8.13 -6.12 21.32
C GLN A 199 -8.55 -6.89 20.08
N VAL A 200 -7.71 -7.78 19.57
CA VAL A 200 -8.10 -8.70 18.49
C VAL A 200 -9.15 -9.70 18.98
N VAL A 201 -10.20 -9.93 18.19
CA VAL A 201 -11.12 -11.05 18.46
C VAL A 201 -10.38 -12.36 18.19
N PRO A 202 -10.22 -13.24 19.20
CA PRO A 202 -9.55 -14.51 18.99
C PRO A 202 -10.40 -15.40 18.08
N LEU A 203 -9.75 -16.09 17.15
CA LEU A 203 -10.40 -17.14 16.38
C LEU A 203 -10.74 -18.33 17.29
N PRO A 204 -11.81 -19.09 16.99
CA PRO A 204 -12.11 -20.32 17.71
C PRO A 204 -10.94 -21.31 17.70
N THR A 205 -10.75 -22.02 18.82
CA THR A 205 -9.72 -23.06 18.91
C THR A 205 -10.08 -24.29 18.07
N VAL A 206 -11.37 -24.57 17.93
CA VAL A 206 -11.93 -25.65 17.10
C VAL A 206 -12.63 -25.06 15.88
N THR A 207 -12.40 -25.66 14.72
CA THR A 207 -13.02 -25.23 13.47
C THR A 207 -14.54 -25.38 13.54
N PRO A 208 -15.32 -24.29 13.38
CA PRO A 208 -16.76 -24.40 13.33
C PRO A 208 -17.23 -25.16 12.09
N THR A 209 -18.40 -25.80 12.19
CA THR A 209 -19.05 -26.44 11.04
C THR A 209 -19.22 -25.46 9.88
N GLY A 210 -18.87 -25.89 8.66
CA GLY A 210 -18.95 -25.05 7.45
C GLY A 210 -17.83 -24.01 7.33
N CYS A 211 -16.82 -24.06 8.21
CA CYS A 211 -15.63 -23.23 8.11
C CYS A 211 -14.37 -24.10 7.99
N ARG A 212 -13.28 -23.46 7.57
CA ARG A 212 -11.91 -24.00 7.58
C ARG A 212 -10.96 -22.97 8.14
N PHE A 213 -9.85 -23.45 8.70
CA PHE A 213 -8.69 -22.60 8.96
C PHE A 213 -7.64 -22.81 7.89
N THR A 214 -7.02 -21.71 7.48
CA THR A 214 -5.76 -21.71 6.75
C THR A 214 -4.72 -21.05 7.64
N GLU A 215 -3.50 -21.56 7.58
CA GLU A 215 -2.33 -20.88 8.14
C GLU A 215 -1.73 -20.04 7.02
N ASP A 216 -1.60 -18.76 7.30
CA ASP A 216 -0.87 -17.82 6.47
C ASP A 216 0.63 -18.04 6.70
N THR A 217 1.45 -17.49 5.82
CA THR A 217 2.89 -17.69 5.81
C THR A 217 3.61 -17.04 7.01
N ASP A 218 2.94 -16.16 7.76
CA ASP A 218 3.34 -15.64 9.08
C ASP A 218 2.93 -16.55 10.26
N ALA A 219 2.43 -17.75 9.98
CA ALA A 219 1.77 -18.65 10.94
C ALA A 219 0.50 -18.05 11.59
N ALA A 220 0.00 -16.92 11.11
CA ALA A 220 -1.31 -16.43 11.50
C ALA A 220 -2.40 -17.33 10.93
N ARG A 221 -3.56 -17.32 11.58
CA ARG A 221 -4.71 -18.12 11.16
C ARG A 221 -5.75 -17.22 10.51
N THR A 222 -6.24 -17.67 9.37
CA THR A 222 -7.42 -17.12 8.71
C THR A 222 -8.55 -18.14 8.79
N MET A 223 -9.73 -17.72 9.24
CA MET A 223 -10.94 -18.55 9.22
C MET A 223 -11.76 -18.21 7.99
N SER A 224 -12.08 -19.21 7.17
CA SER A 224 -12.94 -19.06 6.00
C SER A 224 -14.22 -19.85 6.22
N CYS A 225 -15.38 -19.22 6.06
CA CYS A 225 -16.70 -19.84 6.23
C CYS A 225 -17.49 -19.72 4.93
N GLU A 226 -17.82 -20.86 4.34
CA GLU A 226 -18.52 -20.94 3.05
C GLU A 226 -20.03 -20.82 3.25
N SER A 227 -20.68 -19.91 2.53
CA SER A 227 -22.13 -19.77 2.57
C SER A 227 -22.79 -20.86 1.72
N PRO A 228 -23.89 -21.49 2.20
CA PRO A 228 -24.60 -21.20 3.45
C PRO A 228 -24.08 -21.97 4.68
N ALA A 229 -23.23 -22.98 4.49
CA ALA A 229 -22.87 -23.95 5.53
C ALA A 229 -22.20 -23.32 6.78
N GLY A 230 -21.39 -22.28 6.58
CA GLY A 230 -20.61 -21.58 7.61
C GLY A 230 -21.22 -20.26 8.09
N ASP A 231 -22.36 -19.82 7.55
CA ASP A 231 -22.94 -18.50 7.87
C ASP A 231 -23.31 -18.39 9.35
N ALA A 232 -23.90 -19.46 9.92
CA ALA A 232 -24.26 -19.49 11.34
C ALA A 232 -23.02 -19.34 12.24
N ALA A 233 -21.90 -19.96 11.88
CA ALA A 233 -20.65 -19.86 12.62
C ALA A 233 -20.02 -18.46 12.52
N PHE A 234 -19.97 -17.89 11.31
CA PHE A 234 -19.48 -16.54 11.08
C PHE A 234 -20.33 -15.50 11.85
N ILE A 235 -21.66 -15.63 11.77
CA ILE A 235 -22.59 -14.79 12.52
C ILE A 235 -22.36 -14.99 14.02
N ALA A 236 -22.26 -16.22 14.52
CA ALA A 236 -22.02 -16.48 15.94
C ALA A 236 -20.73 -15.82 16.44
N LEU A 237 -19.64 -15.85 15.66
CA LEU A 237 -18.40 -15.15 16.01
C LEU A 237 -18.58 -13.63 16.06
N ARG A 238 -19.34 -13.05 15.12
CA ARG A 238 -19.69 -11.62 15.10
C ARG A 238 -20.59 -11.22 16.27
N LEU A 239 -21.56 -12.07 16.60
CA LEU A 239 -22.59 -11.82 17.61
C LEU A 239 -22.10 -12.09 19.03
N GLY A 240 -21.33 -13.15 19.25
CA GLY A 240 -20.75 -13.52 20.54
C GLY A 240 -19.77 -12.48 21.08
N ASN A 241 -19.32 -11.55 20.23
CA ASN A 241 -18.50 -10.40 20.58
C ASN A 241 -19.28 -9.08 20.58
N ARG A 242 -20.62 -9.08 20.70
CA ARG A 242 -21.47 -7.88 20.78
C ARG A 242 -21.25 -7.07 22.06
N ARG A 243 -20.11 -6.38 22.09
CA ARG A 243 -20.00 -4.94 22.32
C ARG A 243 -19.30 -4.29 21.12
N LEU A 244 -19.67 -4.69 19.90
CA LEU A 244 -19.05 -4.28 18.65
C LEU A 244 -20.09 -3.59 17.75
N LEU A 245 -20.02 -2.27 17.72
CA LEU A 245 -20.66 -1.45 16.70
C LEU A 245 -19.95 -1.68 15.37
N SER A 246 -20.71 -1.83 14.29
CA SER A 246 -20.17 -1.72 12.95
C SER A 246 -19.62 -0.30 12.78
N ALA A 247 -18.31 -0.14 12.61
CA ALA A 247 -17.74 1.09 12.09
C ALA A 247 -18.15 1.21 10.61
N SER A 248 -19.37 1.70 10.37
CA SER A 248 -19.68 2.41 9.13
C SER A 248 -19.02 3.78 9.28
N LEU A 249 -18.09 4.09 8.37
CA LEU A 249 -17.43 5.39 8.27
C LEU A 249 -18.48 6.50 8.09
N ARG A 250 -19.04 6.99 9.21
CA ARG A 250 -19.64 8.31 9.25
C ARG A 250 -18.51 9.29 9.56
N PRO A 251 -18.44 10.45 8.89
CA PRO A 251 -17.43 11.45 9.17
C PRO A 251 -17.70 12.07 10.55
N SER A 252 -17.15 11.48 11.60
CA SER A 252 -17.00 12.14 12.88
C SER A 252 -15.89 13.18 12.74
N LYS A 253 -16.16 14.39 13.21
CA LYS A 253 -15.24 15.53 13.19
C LYS A 253 -13.92 15.17 13.86
N LEU A 254 -12.94 14.71 13.08
CA LEU A 254 -11.54 14.70 13.49
C LEU A 254 -11.08 16.16 13.67
N PRO A 255 -10.25 16.46 14.68
CA PRO A 255 -9.58 17.76 14.76
C PRO A 255 -8.74 17.95 13.50
N ARG A 256 -8.92 19.09 12.82
CA ARG A 256 -8.10 19.46 11.67
C ARG A 256 -6.64 19.53 12.11
N PHE A 257 -5.84 18.54 11.75
CA PHE A 257 -4.40 18.69 11.71
C PHE A 257 -4.08 19.70 10.59
N ARG A 258 -3.83 20.95 10.98
CA ARG A 258 -3.12 21.89 10.12
C ARG A 258 -1.67 21.42 10.05
N HIS A 259 -1.25 20.91 8.90
CA HIS A 259 0.15 21.02 8.51
C HIS A 259 0.48 22.50 8.37
N ASP A 260 1.06 23.10 9.40
CA ASP A 260 1.78 24.36 9.25
C ASP A 260 3.05 24.07 8.45
N LEU A 261 2.92 24.11 7.13
CA LEU A 261 4.03 24.34 6.22
C LEU A 261 4.68 25.67 6.63
N GLN A 262 5.79 25.57 7.36
CA GLN A 262 6.65 26.70 7.67
C GLN A 262 7.06 27.39 6.37
N ARG A 263 6.42 28.52 6.08
CA ARG A 263 6.89 29.46 5.05
C ARG A 263 8.14 30.14 5.58
N HIS A 264 9.27 29.91 4.94
CA HIS A 264 10.46 30.73 5.11
C HIS A 264 10.15 32.22 4.79
N PRO A 265 10.72 33.17 5.55
CA PRO A 265 10.55 34.59 5.28
C PRO A 265 11.37 35.01 4.05
N ARG A 266 10.69 35.57 3.04
CA ARG A 266 11.33 36.34 1.97
C ARG A 266 11.77 37.69 2.54
N SER A 267 13.07 37.93 2.60
CA SER A 267 13.64 39.26 2.80
C SER A 267 13.34 40.14 1.58
N GLY A 268 12.70 41.28 1.82
CA GLY A 268 12.49 42.31 0.82
C GLY A 268 13.59 43.37 0.82
N SER A 269 13.96 43.81 -0.38
CA SER A 269 14.45 45.15 -0.75
C SER A 269 14.20 45.26 -2.26
N GLY A 270 13.56 46.24 -2.88
CA GLY A 270 13.20 47.61 -2.52
C GLY A 270 13.34 48.44 -3.80
N SER A 271 12.38 49.34 -4.07
CA SER A 271 12.24 50.25 -5.23
C SER A 271 11.81 49.61 -6.56
N GLY A 272 10.85 50.12 -7.33
CA GLY A 272 10.08 51.36 -7.26
C GLY A 272 10.01 52.00 -8.66
N ALA A 273 8.94 51.77 -9.43
CA ALA A 273 8.47 52.66 -10.51
C ALA A 273 7.11 52.18 -11.07
N LYS A 274 6.25 53.15 -11.40
CA LYS A 274 4.85 53.03 -11.89
C LYS A 274 4.80 53.00 -13.44
N PRO A 275 3.61 52.86 -14.09
CA PRO A 275 3.40 51.96 -15.23
C PRO A 275 3.36 52.66 -16.60
N ALA A 276 3.47 51.88 -17.66
CA ALA A 276 3.03 52.27 -19.01
C ALA A 276 2.34 51.09 -19.71
N GLU A 277 1.14 51.38 -20.22
CA GLU A 277 0.36 50.58 -21.16
C GLU A 277 1.14 50.35 -22.46
N HIS A 278 1.11 49.15 -23.03
CA HIS A 278 0.95 48.94 -24.48
C HIS A 278 0.65 47.47 -24.81
N LEU A 279 -0.39 47.28 -25.62
CA LEU A 279 -0.85 46.05 -26.27
C LEU A 279 0.03 45.72 -27.53
N PRO A 280 -0.15 44.55 -28.18
CA PRO A 280 0.92 43.72 -28.74
C PRO A 280 1.10 43.88 -30.27
N PRO A 281 2.00 43.08 -30.88
CA PRO A 281 1.75 42.61 -32.24
C PRO A 281 1.68 41.09 -32.37
N ARG A 282 0.63 40.67 -33.08
CA ARG A 282 0.53 39.43 -33.88
C ARG A 282 1.64 39.38 -34.93
N TRP A 283 2.20 38.20 -35.22
CA TRP A 283 2.62 37.70 -36.56
C TRP A 283 2.72 36.16 -36.40
N ALA A 284 1.86 35.33 -37.01
CA ALA A 284 1.76 34.92 -38.42
C ALA A 284 2.91 33.98 -38.84
N GLY A 285 2.52 32.82 -39.39
CA GLY A 285 3.34 31.65 -39.61
C GLY A 285 4.34 31.72 -40.77
N GLN A 286 5.17 30.67 -40.80
CA GLN A 286 5.49 29.87 -41.98
C GLN A 286 5.42 28.40 -41.58
#